data_AF-A0A8J7J6U2-F1
#
_entry.id   AF-A0A8J7J6U2-F1
#
_cell.length_a   1.000
_cell.length_b   1.000
_cell.length_c   1.000
_cell.angle_alpha   90.00
_cell.angle_beta   90.00
_cell.angle_gamma   90.00
#
_symmetry.space_group_name_H-M   'P 1'
#
loop_
_entity.id
_entity.type
_entity.pdbx_description
1 polymer ?
#
loop_
_entity_poly.entity_id
_entity_poly.type
_entity_poly.pdbx_seq_one_letter_code
_entity_poly.pdbx_strand_id
1 'polypeptide(L)'
;MGIAHPTSTTGNLTDSMATFSLGVILKVISQLCHAIVDYDVSKIKKIINRFDIINEYSDEYSTTPLIQAIDLKQVETVRLLLDSGADFQLTFWDFTPLGLAVSRGNLEIVKLLLNIGADPSIGGEEPPLSSAIN
;
A
#
# COMPACT_ATOMS: atom_id res chain seq x y z
N MET A 1 5.17 27.71 -2.94
CA MET A 1 6.31 27.94 -3.85
C MET A 1 7.27 26.78 -3.63
N GLY A 2 7.31 25.83 -4.58
CA GLY A 2 8.31 24.74 -4.67
C GLY A 2 8.17 23.57 -3.69
N ILE A 3 7.34 22.57 -4.01
CA ILE A 3 7.56 21.19 -3.55
C ILE A 3 8.18 20.42 -4.71
N ALA A 4 9.46 20.10 -4.57
CA ALA A 4 10.19 19.30 -5.54
C ALA A 4 9.75 17.84 -5.40
N HIS A 5 9.17 17.28 -6.47
CA HIS A 5 9.15 15.83 -6.66
C HIS A 5 10.60 15.37 -6.90
N PRO A 6 11.07 14.28 -6.28
CA PRO A 6 12.32 13.66 -6.67
C PRO A 6 12.14 12.94 -8.02
N THR A 7 12.27 13.68 -9.13
CA THR A 7 12.49 13.08 -10.45
C THR A 7 13.98 12.95 -10.72
N SER A 8 14.42 11.70 -10.88
CA SER A 8 15.54 11.25 -11.70
C SER A 8 16.88 11.96 -11.56
N THR A 9 17.81 11.31 -10.87
CA THR A 9 19.22 11.35 -11.26
C THR A 9 19.83 9.97 -11.07
N THR A 10 19.89 9.19 -12.14
CA THR A 10 21.02 8.30 -12.44
C THR A 10 21.02 8.03 -13.94
N GLY A 11 21.97 8.62 -14.67
CA GLY A 11 22.42 8.02 -15.91
C GLY A 11 23.27 6.80 -15.58
N ASN A 12 23.04 5.67 -16.27
CA ASN A 12 24.09 4.79 -16.76
C ASN A 12 23.49 3.64 -17.59
N LEU A 13 24.29 3.14 -18.52
CA LEU A 13 23.98 2.17 -19.59
C LEU A 13 23.58 0.75 -19.11
N THR A 14 22.97 0.62 -17.93
CA THR A 14 22.36 -0.60 -17.37
C THR A 14 20.83 -0.67 -17.60
N ASP A 15 20.24 0.40 -18.13
CA ASP A 15 18.79 0.63 -18.19
C ASP A 15 18.01 -0.37 -19.06
N SER A 16 18.57 -0.96 -20.11
CA SER A 16 17.73 -1.67 -21.10
C SER A 16 17.21 -3.06 -20.67
N MET A 17 17.86 -3.73 -19.71
CA MET A 17 17.36 -5.00 -19.14
C MET A 17 16.57 -4.78 -17.84
N ALA A 18 16.92 -3.73 -17.08
CA ALA A 18 16.18 -3.32 -15.88
C ALA A 18 14.82 -2.70 -16.25
N THR A 19 14.75 -1.86 -17.29
CA THR A 19 13.49 -1.26 -17.78
C THR A 19 12.50 -2.28 -18.31
N PHE A 20 12.96 -3.37 -18.92
CA PHE A 20 12.08 -4.43 -19.41
C PHE A 20 11.42 -5.20 -18.25
N SER A 21 12.18 -5.42 -17.18
CA SER A 21 11.66 -6.04 -15.95
C SER A 21 10.75 -5.07 -15.17
N LEU A 22 11.14 -3.78 -15.08
CA LEU A 22 10.36 -2.73 -14.42
C LEU A 22 9.01 -2.49 -15.12
N GLY A 23 8.98 -2.48 -16.45
CA GLY A 23 7.74 -2.33 -17.22
C GLY A 23 6.76 -3.49 -17.02
N VAL A 24 7.26 -4.71 -16.78
CA VAL A 24 6.42 -5.86 -16.41
C VAL A 24 5.91 -5.70 -14.97
N ILE A 25 6.77 -5.32 -14.02
CA ILE A 25 6.39 -5.11 -12.61
C ILE A 25 5.31 -4.03 -12.50
N LEU A 26 5.49 -2.86 -13.13
CA LEU A 26 4.51 -1.77 -13.16
C LEU A 26 3.16 -2.19 -13.77
N LYS A 27 3.18 -3.07 -14.76
CA LYS A 27 1.96 -3.61 -15.37
C LYS A 27 1.25 -4.64 -14.47
N VAL A 28 1.98 -5.41 -13.67
CA VAL A 28 1.40 -6.39 -12.75
C VAL A 28 0.85 -5.68 -11.50
N ILE A 29 1.53 -4.67 -10.96
CA ILE A 29 1.01 -3.88 -9.84
C ILE A 29 -0.26 -3.11 -10.22
N SER A 30 -0.34 -2.54 -11.42
CA SER A 30 -1.58 -1.94 -11.93
C SER A 30 -2.73 -2.95 -12.00
N GLN A 31 -2.47 -4.17 -12.50
CA GLN A 31 -3.48 -5.23 -12.51
C GLN A 31 -3.91 -5.68 -11.11
N LEU A 32 -3.00 -5.68 -10.14
CA LEU A 32 -3.32 -5.95 -8.75
C LEU A 32 -4.21 -4.86 -8.18
N CYS A 33 -3.87 -3.58 -8.39
CA CYS A 33 -4.69 -2.45 -7.94
C CYS A 33 -6.08 -2.46 -8.57
N HIS A 34 -6.22 -2.74 -9.87
CA HIS A 34 -7.53 -2.88 -10.51
C HIS A 34 -8.34 -4.02 -9.88
N ALA A 35 -7.70 -5.17 -9.61
CA ALA A 35 -8.38 -6.28 -8.94
C ALA A 35 -8.85 -5.92 -7.51
N ILE A 36 -8.09 -5.08 -6.80
CA ILE A 36 -8.50 -4.54 -5.49
C ILE A 36 -9.70 -3.60 -5.65
N VAL A 37 -9.66 -2.67 -6.61
CA VAL A 37 -10.78 -1.75 -6.89
C VAL A 37 -12.06 -2.51 -7.26
N ASP A 38 -11.94 -3.55 -8.09
CA ASP A 38 -13.05 -4.43 -8.48
C ASP A 38 -13.47 -5.42 -7.37
N TYR A 39 -12.73 -5.48 -6.27
CA TYR A 39 -12.89 -6.47 -5.19
C TYR A 39 -12.82 -7.93 -5.65
N ASP A 40 -12.04 -8.20 -6.70
CA ASP A 40 -11.81 -9.55 -7.23
C ASP A 40 -10.73 -10.28 -6.42
N VAL A 41 -11.15 -10.80 -5.27
CA VAL A 41 -10.30 -11.56 -4.34
C VAL A 41 -9.60 -12.75 -5.01
N SER A 42 -10.22 -13.37 -6.01
CA SER A 42 -9.64 -14.52 -6.72
C SER A 42 -8.44 -14.10 -7.57
N LYS A 43 -8.56 -12.95 -8.24
CA LYS A 43 -7.48 -12.37 -9.06
C LYS A 43 -6.36 -11.82 -8.17
N ILE A 44 -6.71 -11.17 -7.06
CA ILE A 44 -5.75 -10.71 -6.03
C ILE A 44 -4.88 -11.87 -5.56
N LYS A 45 -5.49 -12.97 -5.10
CA LYS A 45 -4.77 -14.19 -4.64
C LYS A 45 -3.86 -14.77 -5.72
N LYS A 46 -4.32 -14.85 -6.97
CA LYS A 46 -3.53 -15.38 -8.08
C LYS A 46 -2.30 -14.52 -8.37
N ILE A 47 -2.43 -13.19 -8.32
CA ILE A 47 -1.32 -12.28 -8.59
C ILE A 47 -0.30 -12.37 -7.45
N ILE A 48 -0.74 -12.29 -6.20
CA ILE A 48 0.14 -12.34 -5.02
C ILE A 48 0.89 -13.68 -4.93
N ASN A 49 0.23 -14.81 -5.20
CA ASN A 49 0.89 -16.12 -5.16
C ASN A 49 1.93 -16.27 -6.28
N ARG A 50 1.73 -15.60 -7.41
CA ARG A 50 2.58 -15.73 -8.60
C ARG A 50 3.72 -14.71 -8.65
N PHE A 51 3.56 -13.55 -8.00
CA PHE A 51 4.48 -12.43 -8.10
C PHE A 51 4.66 -11.77 -6.72
N ASP A 52 5.92 -11.61 -6.31
CA ASP A 52 6.29 -10.93 -5.06
C ASP A 52 6.41 -9.41 -5.29
N ILE A 53 5.27 -8.75 -5.53
CA ILE A 53 5.18 -7.30 -5.85
C ILE A 53 4.32 -6.52 -4.86
N ILE A 54 4.01 -7.11 -3.71
CA ILE A 54 2.97 -6.61 -2.80
C ILE A 54 3.32 -5.26 -2.15
N ASN A 55 4.60 -4.94 -2.08
CA ASN A 55 5.15 -3.70 -1.52
C ASN A 55 5.50 -2.65 -2.58
N GLU A 56 5.25 -2.96 -3.86
CA GLU A 56 5.50 -2.04 -4.95
C GLU A 56 4.41 -0.96 -5.02
N TYR A 57 4.79 0.20 -5.56
CA TYR A 57 3.88 1.32 -5.75
C TYR A 57 3.21 1.21 -7.12
N SER A 58 1.91 1.48 -7.15
CA SER A 58 1.23 1.73 -8.42
C SER A 58 1.56 3.13 -8.90
N ASP A 59 2.03 3.26 -10.14
CA ASP A 59 2.21 4.56 -10.80
C ASP A 59 0.86 5.31 -10.91
N GLU A 60 -0.22 4.57 -11.16
CA GLU A 60 -1.57 5.11 -11.38
C GLU A 60 -2.19 5.72 -10.11
N TYR A 61 -1.96 5.08 -8.96
CA TYR A 61 -2.53 5.50 -7.68
C TYR A 61 -1.50 6.14 -6.73
N SER A 62 -0.22 6.13 -7.12
CA SER A 62 0.92 6.58 -6.30
C SER A 62 0.90 5.99 -4.88
N THR A 63 0.43 4.75 -4.74
CA THR A 63 0.19 4.08 -3.46
C THR A 63 0.43 2.59 -3.54
N THR A 64 0.52 1.92 -2.39
CA THR A 64 0.69 0.47 -2.30
C THR A 64 -0.67 -0.24 -2.32
N PRO A 65 -0.72 -1.52 -2.74
CA PRO A 65 -1.91 -2.37 -2.67
C PRO A 65 -2.58 -2.36 -1.29
N LEU A 66 -1.77 -2.35 -0.22
CA LEU A 66 -2.26 -2.33 1.16
C LEU A 66 -3.01 -1.03 1.46
N ILE A 67 -2.42 0.12 1.14
CA ILE A 67 -3.06 1.42 1.35
C ILE A 67 -4.36 1.52 0.55
N GLN A 68 -4.36 1.08 -0.71
CA GLN A 68 -5.56 1.07 -1.55
C GLN A 68 -6.68 0.23 -0.91
N ALA A 69 -6.36 -0.97 -0.41
CA ALA A 69 -7.34 -1.83 0.25
C ALA A 69 -7.90 -1.22 1.54
N ILE A 70 -7.06 -0.50 2.31
CA ILE A 70 -7.47 0.22 3.53
C ILE A 70 -8.40 1.39 3.17
N ASP A 71 -8.05 2.17 2.15
CA ASP A 71 -8.85 3.31 1.69
C ASP A 71 -10.25 2.88 1.22
N LEU A 72 -10.32 1.75 0.51
CA LEU A 72 -11.55 1.09 0.08
C LEU A 72 -12.28 0.33 1.20
N LYS A 73 -11.74 0.31 2.42
CA LYS A 73 -12.30 -0.38 3.61
C LYS A 73 -12.50 -1.89 3.43
N GLN A 74 -11.69 -2.52 2.59
CA GLN A 74 -11.82 -3.93 2.23
C GLN A 74 -11.06 -4.85 3.20
N VAL A 75 -11.73 -5.25 4.29
CA VAL A 75 -11.08 -6.02 5.37
C VAL A 75 -10.44 -7.32 4.88
N GLU A 76 -11.14 -8.09 4.03
CA GLU A 76 -10.64 -9.37 3.53
C GLU A 76 -9.41 -9.18 2.64
N THR A 77 -9.43 -8.16 1.76
CA THR A 77 -8.28 -7.82 0.92
C THR A 77 -7.09 -7.38 1.77
N VAL A 78 -7.31 -6.55 2.78
CA VAL A 78 -6.26 -6.13 3.72
C VAL A 78 -5.65 -7.34 4.43
N ARG A 79 -6.47 -8.26 4.95
CA ARG A 79 -5.99 -9.49 5.58
C ARG A 79 -5.11 -10.31 4.63
N LEU A 80 -5.58 -10.53 3.40
CA LEU A 80 -4.83 -11.29 2.40
C LEU A 80 -3.49 -10.65 2.06
N LEU A 81 -3.46 -9.32 1.95
CA LEU A 81 -2.23 -8.60 1.68
C LEU A 81 -1.24 -8.71 2.85
N LEU A 82 -1.71 -8.52 4.09
CA LEU A 82 -0.90 -8.66 5.30
C LEU A 82 -0.37 -10.09 5.48
N ASP A 83 -1.21 -11.11 5.31
CA ASP A 83 -0.83 -12.53 5.37
C ASP A 83 0.23 -12.89 4.32
N SER A 84 0.29 -12.11 3.23
CA SER A 84 1.25 -12.29 2.14
C SER A 84 2.51 -11.44 2.30
N GLY A 85 2.71 -10.77 3.45
CA GLY A 85 3.92 -10.00 3.74
C GLY A 85 3.89 -8.55 3.26
N ALA A 86 2.70 -7.97 3.08
CA ALA A 86 2.59 -6.53 2.84
C ALA A 86 3.19 -5.73 4.01
N ASP A 87 4.03 -4.75 3.67
CA ASP A 87 4.65 -3.84 4.61
C ASP A 87 3.61 -2.82 5.09
N PHE A 88 3.28 -2.95 6.37
CA PHE A 88 2.31 -2.11 7.08
C PHE A 88 2.95 -0.86 7.69
N GLN A 89 4.24 -0.61 7.45
CA GLN A 89 4.92 0.60 7.90
C GLN A 89 5.04 1.66 6.79
N LEU A 90 4.68 1.33 5.55
CA LEU A 90 4.73 2.26 4.42
C LEU A 90 3.69 3.36 4.59
N THR A 91 4.16 4.58 4.80
CA THR A 91 3.31 5.77 4.96
C THR A 91 2.83 6.29 3.61
N PHE A 92 1.57 6.73 3.56
CA PHE A 92 0.97 7.39 2.41
C PHE A 92 0.42 8.76 2.81
N TRP A 93 0.90 9.82 2.14
CA TRP A 93 0.57 11.22 2.48
C TRP A 93 0.69 11.48 3.98
N ASP A 94 1.83 11.09 4.56
CA ASP A 94 2.16 11.19 5.99
C ASP A 94 1.30 10.30 6.92
N PHE A 95 0.27 9.62 6.43
CA PHE A 95 -0.50 8.65 7.22
C PHE A 95 0.16 7.28 7.22
N THR A 96 0.29 6.67 8.40
CA THR A 96 0.54 5.22 8.48
C THR A 96 -0.69 4.46 8.03
N PRO A 97 -0.55 3.19 7.58
CA PRO A 97 -1.70 2.33 7.29
C PRO A 97 -2.70 2.28 8.45
N LEU A 98 -2.20 2.32 9.69
CA LEU A 98 -3.02 2.37 10.90
C LEU A 98 -3.74 3.71 11.06
N GLY A 99 -3.05 4.84 10.88
CA GLY A 99 -3.67 6.17 10.91
C GLY A 99 -4.76 6.33 9.86
N LEU A 100 -4.53 5.82 8.64
CA LEU A 100 -5.53 5.80 7.59
C LEU A 100 -6.74 4.94 7.96
N ALA A 101 -6.53 3.75 8.52
CA ALA A 101 -7.62 2.88 8.97
C ALA A 101 -8.48 3.53 10.07
N VAL A 102 -7.85 4.25 11.00
CA VAL A 102 -8.55 5.03 12.04
C VAL A 102 -9.34 6.18 11.42
N SER A 103 -8.72 6.97 10.54
CA SER A 103 -9.39 8.07 9.83
C SER A 103 -10.61 7.59 9.01
N ARG A 104 -10.51 6.38 8.44
CA ARG A 104 -11.62 5.73 7.72
C ARG A 104 -12.67 5.12 8.65
N GLY A 105 -12.44 5.09 9.96
CA GLY A 105 -13.34 4.54 10.97
C GLY A 105 -13.49 3.02 10.91
N ASN A 106 -12.55 2.30 10.29
CA ASN A 106 -12.66 0.86 10.12
C ASN A 106 -11.96 0.11 11.26
N LEU A 107 -12.71 -0.11 12.34
CA LEU A 107 -12.25 -0.83 13.54
C LEU A 107 -11.68 -2.23 13.24
N GLU A 108 -12.18 -2.92 12.22
CA GLU A 108 -11.71 -4.28 11.91
C GLU A 108 -10.31 -4.25 11.29
N ILE A 109 -10.06 -3.31 10.37
CA ILE A 109 -8.72 -3.06 9.80
C ILE A 109 -7.76 -2.56 10.88
N VAL A 110 -8.21 -1.65 11.75
CA VAL A 110 -7.41 -1.18 12.90
C VAL A 110 -6.96 -2.35 13.76
N LYS A 111 -7.86 -3.27 14.11
CA LYS A 111 -7.52 -4.47 14.88
C LYS A 111 -6.51 -5.37 14.15
N LEU A 112 -6.63 -5.52 12.83
CA LEU A 112 -5.67 -6.32 12.05
C LEU A 112 -4.26 -5.74 12.11
N LEU A 113 -4.14 -4.44 11.88
CA LEU A 113 -2.86 -3.73 11.90
C LEU A 113 -2.24 -3.73 13.31
N LEU A 114 -3.04 -3.55 14.36
CA LEU A 114 -2.54 -3.66 15.74
C LEU A 114 -2.07 -5.08 16.07
N ASN A 115 -2.77 -6.10 15.57
CA ASN A 115 -2.43 -7.49 15.86
C ASN A 115 -1.10 -7.93 15.25
N ILE A 116 -0.68 -7.32 14.14
CA ILE A 116 0.63 -7.55 13.52
C ILE A 116 1.73 -6.65 14.11
N GLY A 117 1.40 -5.81 15.09
CA GLY A 117 2.36 -4.95 15.80
C GLY A 117 2.53 -3.56 15.20
N ALA A 118 1.58 -3.06 14.39
CA ALA A 118 1.61 -1.67 13.95
C ALA A 118 1.55 -0.72 15.17
N ASP A 119 2.50 0.22 15.23
CA ASP A 119 2.61 1.12 16.37
C ASP A 119 1.50 2.19 16.33
N PRO A 120 0.61 2.23 17.33
CA PRO A 120 -0.49 3.17 17.39
C PRO A 120 -0.08 4.59 17.79
N SER A 121 1.18 4.82 18.13
CA SER A 121 1.77 6.13 18.38
C SER A 121 2.35 6.77 17.11
N ILE A 122 2.53 5.99 16.04
CA ILE A 122 3.11 6.45 14.78
C ILE A 122 1.98 6.70 13.77
N GLY A 123 1.71 7.97 13.50
CA GLY A 123 0.90 8.42 12.37
C GLY A 123 1.08 9.90 12.18
N GLY A 124 1.61 10.28 11.02
CA GLY A 124 1.75 11.65 10.52
C GLY A 124 1.81 12.78 11.55
N GLU A 125 0.99 13.81 11.29
CA GLU A 125 0.86 14.98 12.17
C GLU A 125 0.02 14.69 13.43
N GLU A 126 -0.86 13.69 13.38
CA GLU A 126 -1.65 13.22 14.52
C GLU A 126 -1.56 11.69 14.67
N PRO A 127 -1.05 11.19 15.82
CA PRO A 127 -1.04 9.77 16.13
C PRO A 127 -2.44 9.14 15.98
N PRO A 128 -2.54 7.89 15.48
CA PRO A 128 -3.82 7.20 15.31
C PRO A 128 -4.66 7.16 16.60
N LEU A 129 -4.02 7.12 17.78
CA LEU A 129 -4.72 7.17 19.06
C LEU A 129 -5.22 8.56 19.47
N SER A 130 -4.59 9.66 19.03
CA SER A 130 -5.08 11.00 19.38
C SER A 130 -6.39 11.33 18.67
N SER A 131 -6.59 10.87 17.43
CA SER A 131 -7.84 11.09 16.69
C SER A 131 -9.01 10.22 17.18
N ALA A 132 -8.78 9.21 18.03
CA ALA A 132 -9.82 8.32 18.55
C ALA A 132 -10.48 8.82 19.86
N ILE A 133 -9.99 9.89 20.47
CA ILE A 133 -10.38 10.33 21.83
C ILE A 133 -11.21 11.65 21.84
N ASN A 134 -11.51 12.28 20.70
CA ASN A 134 -12.24 13.55 20.65
C ASN A 134 -13.67 13.44 20.12
#